data_AF-X1PET2-F1
#
_entry.id   AF-X1PET2-F1
#
_cell.length_a   1.000
_cell.length_b   1.000
_cell.length_c   1.000
_cell.angle_alpha   90.00
_cell.angle_beta   90.00
_cell.angle_gamma   90.00
#
_symmetry.space_group_name_H-M   'P 1'
#
loop_
_entity.id
_entity.type
_entity.pdbx_description
1 polymer ?
#
loop_
_entity_poly.entity_id
_entity_poly.type
_entity_poly.pdbx_seq_one_letter_code
_entity_poly.pdbx_strand_id
1 'polypeptide(L)'
;MCNNYAPIQRQLLREIYCVEPPPLDYPPETWPDYAAPIVVAGAGGTRQALVGTFGMVPKNRIPSGVAKFDTTNARSETVGEKRSFSGP
;
A
#
# COMPACT_ATOMS: atom_id res chain seq x y z
N MET A 1 -12.96 8.12 5.45
CA MET A 1 -11.99 7.08 5.05
C MET A 1 -11.76 7.23 3.56
N CYS A 2 -10.51 7.18 3.11
CA CYS A 2 -10.17 7.30 1.69
C CYS A 2 -10.29 5.93 1.04
N ASN A 3 -11.10 5.79 -0.01
CA ASN A 3 -11.24 4.53 -0.75
C ASN A 3 -10.83 4.67 -2.22
N ASN A 4 -10.28 5.83 -2.61
CA ASN A 4 -9.87 6.12 -3.97
C ASN A 4 -8.84 7.26 -3.96
N TYR A 5 -7.80 7.14 -4.78
CA TYR A 5 -6.83 8.22 -5.00
C TYR A 5 -6.10 8.06 -6.33
N ALA A 6 -5.52 9.14 -6.84
CA ALA A 6 -4.56 9.10 -7.94
C ALA A 6 -3.16 8.75 -7.39
N PRO A 7 -2.55 7.63 -7.78
CA PRO A 7 -1.21 7.27 -7.32
C PRO A 7 -0.15 8.23 -7.85
N ILE A 8 0.97 8.30 -7.14
CA ILE A 8 2.06 9.19 -7.49
C ILE A 8 2.61 8.92 -8.90
N GLN A 9 2.85 9.99 -9.66
CA GLN A 9 3.45 9.91 -10.98
C GLN A 9 4.90 9.44 -10.89
N ARG A 10 5.32 8.66 -11.88
CA ARG A 10 6.68 8.08 -11.94
C ARG A 10 7.78 9.14 -11.89
N GLN A 11 7.56 10.31 -12.48
CA GLN A 11 8.52 11.42 -12.43
C GLN A 11 8.72 11.95 -10.99
N LEU A 12 7.64 12.10 -10.23
CA LEU A 12 7.69 12.61 -8.86
C LEU A 12 8.37 11.65 -7.87
N LEU A 13 8.35 10.34 -8.14
CA LEU A 13 9.15 9.37 -7.37
C LEU A 13 10.66 9.67 -7.46
N ARG A 14 11.14 10.09 -8.64
CA ARG A 14 12.54 10.49 -8.83
C ARG A 14 12.82 11.85 -8.21
N GLU A 15 12.00 12.84 -8.54
CA GLU A 15 12.28 14.26 -8.24
C GLU A 15 12.09 14.61 -6.75
N ILE A 16 11.07 14.03 -6.11
CA ILE A 16 10.73 14.37 -4.72
C ILE A 16 11.30 13.33 -3.75
N TYR A 17 11.19 12.05 -4.09
CA TYR A 17 11.56 10.96 -3.17
C TYR A 17 12.96 10.40 -3.41
N CYS A 18 13.62 10.79 -4.51
CA CYS A 18 14.92 10.29 -4.95
C CYS A 18 14.96 8.77 -5.06
N VAL A 19 13.88 8.16 -5.57
CA VAL A 19 13.79 6.71 -5.80
C VAL A 19 13.43 6.40 -7.24
N GLU A 20 13.98 5.30 -7.73
CA GLU A 20 13.60 4.75 -9.03
C GLU A 20 12.14 4.25 -8.98
N PRO A 21 11.27 4.62 -9.94
CA PRO A 21 9.94 4.06 -10.04
C PRO A 21 9.97 2.54 -10.22
N PRO A 22 9.03 1.80 -9.63
CA PRO A 22 9.03 0.35 -9.74
C PRO A 22 8.83 -0.09 -11.20
N PRO A 23 9.36 -1.24 -11.61
CA PRO A 23 9.22 -1.75 -12.98
C PRO A 23 7.78 -2.17 -13.29
N LEU A 24 7.04 -2.64 -12.27
CA LEU A 24 5.63 -2.98 -12.41
C LEU A 24 4.78 -1.71 -12.55
N ASP A 25 3.91 -1.72 -13.54
CA ASP A 25 2.99 -0.60 -13.79
C ASP A 25 1.81 -0.60 -12.83
N TYR A 26 1.17 0.55 -12.69
CA TYR A 26 0.01 0.74 -11.83
C TYR A 26 -0.99 1.71 -12.48
N PRO A 27 -2.31 1.51 -12.25
CA PRO A 27 -3.33 2.31 -12.90
C PRO A 27 -3.22 3.79 -12.51
N PRO A 28 -3.72 4.73 -13.35
CA PRO A 28 -3.74 6.16 -13.05
C PRO A 28 -4.70 6.53 -11.91
N GLU A 29 -5.49 5.57 -11.44
CA GLU A 29 -6.41 5.68 -10.32
C GLU A 29 -6.41 4.37 -9.53
N THR A 30 -6.35 4.45 -8.20
CA THR A 30 -6.25 3.30 -7.30
C THR A 30 -7.52 3.12 -6.49
N TRP A 31 -8.09 1.93 -6.54
CA TRP A 31 -9.23 1.47 -5.74
C TRP A 31 -8.80 0.31 -4.83
N PRO A 32 -9.60 -0.11 -3.82
CA PRO A 32 -9.21 -1.20 -2.94
C PRO A 32 -8.87 -2.47 -3.73
N ASP A 33 -7.87 -3.21 -3.26
CA ASP A 33 -7.26 -4.37 -3.93
C ASP A 33 -6.46 -4.06 -5.23
N TYR A 34 -6.36 -2.80 -5.68
CA TYR A 34 -5.55 -2.44 -6.85
C TYR A 34 -4.06 -2.35 -6.50
N ALA A 35 -3.20 -2.55 -7.50
CA ALA A 35 -1.76 -2.30 -7.40
C ALA A 35 -1.49 -0.79 -7.28
N ALA A 36 -0.59 -0.40 -6.39
CA ALA A 36 -0.18 0.99 -6.23
C ALA A 36 1.28 1.11 -5.73
N PRO A 37 1.98 2.21 -6.08
CA PRO A 37 3.35 2.43 -5.64
C PRO A 37 3.40 2.77 -4.14
N ILE A 38 4.40 2.25 -3.44
CA ILE A 38 4.74 2.60 -2.06
C ILE A 38 6.24 2.84 -1.93
N VAL A 39 6.63 3.89 -1.21
CA VAL A 39 8.03 4.13 -0.84
C VAL A 39 8.29 3.45 0.50
N VAL A 40 9.28 2.56 0.54
CA VAL A 40 9.67 1.82 1.74
C VAL A 40 11.14 2.07 2.06
N ALA A 41 11.53 1.78 3.30
CA ALA A 41 12.94 1.76 3.68
C ALA A 41 13.70 0.65 2.94
N GLY A 42 14.86 0.99 2.42
CA GLY A 42 15.84 0.07 1.85
C GLY A 42 16.97 -0.24 2.84
N ALA A 43 17.93 -1.05 2.40
CA ALA A 43 19.11 -1.36 3.19
C ALA A 43 20.00 -0.11 3.39
N GLY A 44 20.64 -0.02 4.55
CA GLY A 44 21.60 1.06 4.84
C GLY A 44 20.99 2.46 4.89
N GLY A 45 19.70 2.58 5.21
CA GLY A 45 19.02 3.89 5.30
C GLY A 45 18.60 4.47 3.95
N THR A 46 18.70 3.68 2.87
CA THR A 46 18.19 4.08 1.55
C THR A 46 16.65 4.02 1.49
N ARG A 47 16.08 4.52 0.41
CA ARG A 47 14.65 4.37 0.09
C ARG A 47 14.52 3.59 -1.22
N GLN A 48 13.42 2.86 -1.37
CA GLN A 48 13.07 2.21 -2.63
C GLN A 48 11.56 2.32 -2.87
N ALA A 49 11.15 2.41 -4.13
CA ALA A 49 9.74 2.32 -4.49
C ALA A 49 9.42 0.87 -4.89
N LEU A 50 8.35 0.33 -4.31
CA LEU A 50 7.79 -0.98 -4.63
C LEU A 50 6.35 -0.81 -5.11
N VAL A 51 5.76 -1.89 -5.62
CA VAL A 51 4.31 -1.97 -5.83
C VAL A 51 3.71 -2.88 -4.77
N GLY A 52 2.71 -2.36 -4.07
CA GLY A 52 1.88 -3.10 -3.13
C GLY A 52 0.42 -3.10 -3.57
N THR A 53 -0.43 -3.76 -2.78
CA THR A 53 -1.88 -3.70 -2.95
C THR A 53 -2.46 -2.60 -2.05
N PHE A 54 -3.45 -1.85 -2.54
CA PHE A 54 -4.20 -0.91 -1.71
C PHE A 54 -5.15 -1.66 -0.78
N GLY A 55 -4.61 -2.04 0.37
CA GLY A 55 -5.24 -2.86 1.39
C GLY A 55 -4.23 -3.83 1.98
N MET A 56 -4.07 -3.83 3.31
CA MET A 56 -3.05 -4.65 3.96
C MET A 56 -3.31 -6.16 3.80
N VAL A 57 -4.59 -6.56 3.75
CA VAL A 57 -5.02 -7.93 3.45
C VAL A 57 -6.00 -7.86 2.26
N PRO A 58 -5.54 -8.21 1.05
CA PRO A 58 -6.40 -8.21 -0.13
C PRO A 58 -7.58 -9.16 0.04
N LYS A 59 -8.76 -8.80 -0.47
CA LYS A 59 -9.99 -9.59 -0.21
C LYS A 59 -9.91 -11.03 -0.73
N ASN A 60 -9.14 -11.27 -1.79
CA ASN A 60 -8.93 -12.60 -2.35
C ASN A 60 -7.95 -13.47 -1.52
N ARG A 61 -7.24 -12.88 -0.55
CA ARG A 61 -6.37 -13.58 0.41
C ARG A 61 -7.08 -13.89 1.72
N ILE A 62 -8.29 -13.38 1.93
CA ILE A 62 -9.10 -13.69 3.12
C ILE A 62 -9.68 -15.10 2.98
N PRO A 63 -9.45 -16.01 3.95
CA PRO A 63 -9.97 -17.38 3.86
C PRO A 63 -11.49 -17.44 3.76
N SER A 64 -12.00 -18.48 3.09
CA SER A 64 -13.44 -18.75 3.05
C SER A 64 -14.01 -18.90 4.46
N GLY A 65 -15.21 -18.37 4.71
CA GLY A 65 -15.85 -18.37 6.02
C GLY A 65 -15.39 -17.27 6.98
N VAL A 66 -14.33 -16.52 6.65
CA VAL A 66 -13.90 -15.34 7.41
C VAL A 66 -14.59 -14.09 6.84
N ALA A 67 -15.05 -13.20 7.72
CA ALA A 67 -15.64 -11.94 7.30
C ALA A 67 -14.63 -11.11 6.48
N LYS A 68 -15.09 -10.51 5.38
CA LYS A 68 -14.26 -9.65 4.52
C LYS A 68 -14.09 -8.29 5.17
N PHE A 69 -13.06 -8.14 6.01
CA PHE A 69 -12.73 -6.87 6.64
C PHE A 69 -12.10 -5.90 5.62
N ASP A 70 -12.38 -4.61 5.79
CA ASP A 70 -11.70 -3.55 5.04
C ASP A 70 -10.35 -3.25 5.72
N THR A 71 -9.26 -3.35 4.97
CA THR A 71 -7.90 -3.06 5.44
C THR A 71 -7.23 -1.97 4.61
N THR A 72 -8.02 -1.18 3.89
CA THR A 72 -7.60 -0.04 3.06
C THR A 72 -7.18 1.16 3.92
N ASN A 73 -7.83 1.33 5.07
CA ASN A 73 -7.52 2.39 6.03
C ASN A 73 -7.31 1.76 7.41
N ALA A 74 -6.36 2.29 8.16
CA ALA A 74 -6.13 1.94 9.55
C ALA A 74 -6.35 3.17 10.43
N ARG A 75 -7.12 3.01 11.51
CA ARG A 75 -7.27 4.05 12.54
C ARG A 75 -6.00 4.12 13.38
N SER A 76 -5.37 5.28 13.45
CA SER A 76 -4.13 5.49 14.23
C SER A 76 -4.29 5.10 15.70
N GLU A 77 -5.49 5.24 16.26
CA GLU A 77 -5.79 4.90 17.66
C GLU A 77 -5.74 3.38 17.93
N THR A 78 -5.82 2.53 16.90
CA THR A 78 -5.93 1.06 17.08
C THR A 78 -5.00 0.25 16.17
N VAL A 79 -4.13 0.91 15.38
CA VAL A 79 -3.27 0.25 14.39
C VAL A 79 -2.31 -0.78 15.02
N GLY A 80 -1.86 -0.54 16.26
CA GLY A 80 -1.02 -1.47 17.01
C GLY A 80 -1.76 -2.63 17.69
N GLU A 81 -3.09 -2.64 17.67
CA GLU A 81 -3.92 -3.65 18.37
C GLU A 81 -4.61 -4.62 17.40
N LYS A 82 -4.99 -4.12 16.22
CA LYS A 82 -5.73 -4.92 15.24
C LYS A 82 -4.76 -5.82 14.49
N ARG A 83 -5.00 -7.13 14.57
CA ARG A 83 -4.20 -8.18 13.92
C ARG A 83 -3.89 -7.94 12.44
N SER A 84 -4.80 -7.30 11.71
CA SER A 84 -4.58 -6.96 10.30
C SER A 84 -3.46 -5.94 10.07
N PHE A 85 -2.99 -5.24 11.11
CA PHE A 85 -2.03 -4.14 11.04
C PHE A 85 -0.87 -4.24 12.04
N SER A 86 -1.04 -4.95 13.16
CA SER A 86 -0.15 -4.89 14.33
C SER A 86 1.14 -5.71 14.25
N GLY A 87 1.45 -6.33 13.10
CA GLY A 87 2.57 -7.27 12.97
C GLY A 87 2.38 -8.56 13.80
N PRO A 88 3.25 -9.56 13.61
CA PRO A 88 3.35 -10.73 14.49
C PRO A 88 3.92 -10.38 15.87
#